data_AF-A0A5P6A9R7-F1
#
_entry.id   AF-A0A5P6A9R7-F1
#
_cell.length_a   1.000
_cell.length_b   1.000
_cell.length_c   1.000
_cell.angle_alpha   90.00
_cell.angle_beta   90.00
_cell.angle_gamma   90.00
#
_symmetry.space_group_name_H-M   'P 1'
#
loop_
_entity.id
_entity.type
_entity.pdbx_description
1 polymer ?
#
loop_
_entity_poly.entity_id
_entity_poly.type
_entity_poly.pdbx_seq_one_letter_code
_entity_poly.pdbx_strand_id
1 'polypeptide(L)' 'MDHHPVKSSRIASIAYDEASGILEIRFHDDSTLRYEKVPERIYRLFFAGGVQGTFYDGVIKGNLPNSGVTHAKM' A
#
# COMPACT_ATOMS: atom_id res chain seq x y z
N MET A 1 -12.38 4.84 -1.06
CA MET A 1 -10.92 4.98 -1.14
C MET A 1 -10.55 4.85 -2.60
N ASP A 2 -9.72 5.74 -3.13
CA ASP A 2 -9.37 5.74 -4.55
C ASP A 2 -7.94 5.23 -4.73
N HIS A 3 -7.74 4.31 -5.68
CA HIS A 3 -6.44 3.72 -5.98
C HIS A 3 -5.67 4.58 -6.97
N HIS A 4 -4.45 4.95 -6.59
CA HIS A 4 -3.55 5.76 -7.39
C HIS A 4 -2.46 4.86 -7.98
N PRO A 5 -2.32 4.78 -9.33
CA PRO A 5 -1.26 4.01 -9.95
C PRO A 5 0.13 4.53 -9.57
N VAL A 6 1.09 3.63 -9.39
CA VAL A 6 2.46 3.99 -9.03
C VAL A 6 3.47 3.39 -10.00
N LYS A 7 4.63 4.04 -10.14
CA LYS A 7 5.71 3.54 -11.01
C LYS A 7 6.54 2.49 -10.27
N SER A 8 6.04 1.25 -10.23
CA SER A 8 6.71 0.12 -9.60
C SER A 8 6.57 -1.14 -10.45
N SER A 9 7.61 -1.98 -10.43
CA SER A 9 7.60 -3.30 -11.11
C SER A 9 6.80 -4.35 -10.35
N ARG A 10 6.42 -4.10 -9.09
CA ARG A 10 5.67 -5.04 -8.24
C ARG A 10 4.31 -4.50 -7.80
N ILE A 11 4.20 -3.19 -7.61
CA ILE A 11 3.00 -2.52 -7.08
C ILE A 11 2.27 -1.85 -8.25
N ALA A 12 1.00 -2.18 -8.42
CA ALA A 12 0.14 -1.60 -9.43
C ALA A 12 -0.42 -0.25 -8.96
N SER A 13 -0.99 -0.21 -7.75
CA SER A 13 -1.61 0.99 -7.19
C SER A 13 -1.64 0.97 -5.66
N ILE A 14 -1.84 2.15 -5.08
CA ILE A 14 -1.99 2.34 -3.63
C ILE A 14 -3.19 3.23 -3.33
N ALA A 15 -3.90 2.96 -2.24
CA ALA A 15 -4.99 3.79 -1.75
C ALA A 15 -4.85 4.01 -0.23
N TYR A 16 -5.27 5.17 0.25
CA TYR A 16 -5.29 5.47 1.67
C TYR A 16 -6.60 6.12 2.08
N ASP A 17 -7.13 5.69 3.22
CA ASP A 17 -8.27 6.31 3.89
C ASP A 17 -7.81 6.94 5.19
N GLU A 18 -7.82 8.26 5.21
CA GLU A 18 -7.41 9.05 6.37
C GLU A 18 -8.34 8.88 7.56
N ALA A 19 -9.66 8.70 7.33
CA ALA A 19 -10.62 8.58 8.41
C ALA A 19 -10.45 7.28 9.21
N SER A 20 -10.01 6.22 8.56
CA SER A 20 -9.83 4.89 9.16
C SER A 20 -8.37 4.47 9.35
N GLY A 21 -7.42 5.23 8.80
CA GLY A 21 -5.99 4.89 8.83
C GLY A 21 -5.67 3.60 8.07
N ILE A 22 -6.42 3.31 7.01
CA ILE A 22 -6.26 2.10 6.20
C ILE A 22 -5.42 2.42 4.97
N LEU A 23 -4.35 1.65 4.76
CA LEU A 23 -3.55 1.66 3.54
C LEU A 23 -3.81 0.36 2.77
N GLU A 24 -4.21 0.46 1.51
CA GLU A 24 -4.27 -0.66 0.58
C GLU A 24 -3.15 -0.58 -0.46
N ILE A 25 -2.56 -1.74 -0.73
CA ILE A 25 -1.52 -1.90 -1.74
C ILE A 25 -1.95 -3.02 -2.68
N ARG A 26 -2.15 -2.68 -3.95
CA ARG A 26 -2.44 -3.65 -5.01
C ARG A 26 -1.17 -3.97 -5.76
N PHE A 27 -0.90 -5.25 -5.92
CA PHE A 27 0.25 -5.77 -6.67
C PHE A 27 -0.16 -6.10 -8.11
N HIS A 28 0.82 -6.22 -9.00
CA HIS A 28 0.57 -6.62 -10.39
C HIS A 28 0.11 -8.07 -10.56
N ASP A 29 0.21 -8.90 -9.50
CA ASP A 29 -0.31 -10.26 -9.46
C ASP A 29 -1.76 -10.35 -8.93
N ASP A 30 -2.47 -9.22 -8.94
CA ASP A 30 -3.84 -9.03 -8.43
C ASP A 30 -4.04 -9.34 -6.93
N SER A 31 -2.96 -9.59 -6.19
CA SER A 31 -3.02 -9.61 -4.73
C SER A 31 -3.19 -8.19 -4.19
N THR A 32 -3.97 -8.06 -3.12
CA THR A 32 -4.14 -6.81 -2.38
C THR A 32 -3.82 -7.05 -0.91
N LEU A 33 -2.93 -6.21 -0.38
CA LEU A 33 -2.63 -6.15 1.04
C LEU A 33 -3.30 -4.94 1.66
N ARG A 34 -3.90 -5.15 2.83
CA ARG A 34 -4.47 -4.10 3.66
C ARG A 34 -3.68 -3.98 4.95
N TYR A 35 -3.30 -2.75 5.26
CA TYR A 35 -2.62 -2.35 6.49
C TYR A 35 -3.54 -1.42 7.28
N GLU A 36 -3.61 -1.64 8.58
CA GLU A 36 -4.47 -0.88 9.48
C GLU A 36 -3.64 -0.01 10.42
N LYS A 37 -4.26 1.07 10.92
CA LYS A 37 -3.62 2.02 11.84
C LYS A 37 -2.35 2.63 11.25
N VAL A 38 -2.31 2.81 9.93
CA VAL A 38 -1.18 3.42 9.24
C VAL A 38 -1.25 4.94 9.41
N PRO A 39 -0.23 5.59 10.00
CA PRO A 39 -0.21 7.03 10.13
C PRO A 39 -0.18 7.70 8.75
N GLU A 40 -0.95 8.78 8.58
CA GLU A 40 -1.06 9.54 7.31
C GLU A 40 0.32 9.99 6.79
N ARG A 41 1.25 10.33 7.68
CA ARG A 41 2.64 10.66 7.32
C ARG A 41 3.33 9.54 6.55
N ILE A 42 3.10 8.28 6.89
CA ILE A 42 3.68 7.13 6.18
C ILE A 42 3.12 7.05 4.77
N TYR A 43 1.81 7.23 4.60
CA TYR A 43 1.19 7.28 3.27
C TYR A 43 1.76 8.44 2.44
N ARG A 44 1.87 9.65 2.99
CA ARG A 44 2.43 10.81 2.28
C ARG A 44 3.87 10.58 1.81
N LEU A 45 4.70 9.98 2.66
CA LEU A 45 6.08 9.60 2.29
C LEU A 45 6.11 8.50 1.23
N PHE A 46 5.22 7.52 1.33
CA PHE A 46 5.11 6.42 0.38
C PHE A 46 4.65 6.91 -1.00
N PHE A 47 3.69 7.83 -1.04
CA PHE A 47 3.15 8.42 -2.25
C PHE A 47 4.13 9.38 -2.93
N ALA A 48 4.84 10.21 -2.16
CA ALA A 48 5.83 11.15 -2.69
C ALA A 48 7.14 10.48 -3.14
N GLY A 49 7.44 9.27 -2.64
CA GLY A 49 8.66 8.54 -2.96
C GLY A 49 8.70 8.07 -4.42
N GLY A 50 9.76 8.41 -5.14
CA GLY A 50 9.96 8.02 -6.55
C GLY A 50 10.26 6.52 -6.79
N VAL A 51 10.42 5.72 -5.72
CA VAL A 51 10.73 4.29 -5.75
C VAL A 51 9.88 3.52 -4.73
N GLN A 52 8.60 3.35 -5.05
CA GLN A 52 7.60 2.77 -4.16
C GLN A 52 7.94 1.31 -3.77
N GLY A 53 8.57 0.53 -4.64
CA GLY A 53 8.98 -0.84 -4.32
C GLY A 53 9.98 -0.92 -3.16
N THR A 54 11.01 -0.08 -3.17
CA THR A 54 12.03 -0.02 -2.10
C THR A 54 11.43 0.48 -0.78
N PHE A 55 10.53 1.47 -0.83
CA PHE A 55 9.83 1.94 0.37
C PHE A 55 8.96 0.85 0.98
N TYR A 56 8.23 0.11 0.14
CA TYR A 56 7.42 -1.01 0.60
C TYR A 56 8.26 -2.07 1.33
N ASP A 57 9.35 -2.53 0.71
CA ASP A 57 10.20 -3.58 1.29
C ASP A 57 10.91 -3.13 2.58
N GLY A 58 11.30 -1.84 2.69
CA GLY A 58 12.04 -1.33 3.84
C GLY A 58 11.20 -0.77 5.00
N VAL A 59 10.02 -0.21 4.72
CA VAL A 59 9.23 0.56 5.70
C VAL A 59 7.89 -0.09 6.01
N ILE A 60 7.24 -0.72 5.04
CA ILE A 60 5.86 -1.22 5.19
C ILE A 60 5.85 -2.72 5.50
N LYS A 61 6.53 -3.52 4.68
CA LYS A 61 6.51 -4.98 4.77
C LYS A 61 7.14 -5.44 6.10
N GLY A 62 6.36 -6.14 6.92
CA GLY A 62 6.82 -6.70 8.19
C GLY A 62 6.88 -5.73 9.37
N ASN A 63 6.81 -4.41 9.13
CA ASN A 63 6.84 -3.38 10.18
C ASN A 63 5.44 -2.87 10.57
N LEU A 64 4.44 -3.06 9.71
CA LEU A 64 3.07 -2.64 9.96
C LEU A 64 2.13 -3.85 10.09
N PRO A 65 1.15 -3.81 11.02
CA PRO A 65 0.14 -4.85 11.11
C PRO A 65 -0.69 -4.87 9.83
N ASN A 66 -0.74 -6.03 9.17
CA ASN A 66 -1.58 -6.28 8.01
C ASN A 66 -2.67 -7.30 8.35
N SER A 67 -3.84 -7.14 7.74
CA SER A 67 -5.02 -7.98 8.00
C SER A 67 -5.05 -9.25 7.12
N GLY A 68 -3.95 -9.58 6.43
CA GLY A 68 -3.84 -10.71 5.51
C GLY A 68 -3.84 -10.33 4.02
N VAL A 69 -3.51 -11.30 3.17
CA VAL A 69 -3.55 -11.18 1.69
C VAL A 69 -4.95 -11.54 1.21
N THR A 70 -5.60 -10.61 0.52
CA THR A 70 -6.84 -10.89 -0.21
C THR A 70 -6.53 -10.85 -1.70
N HIS A 71 -6.84 -11.91 -2.43
CA HIS A 71 -6.89 -11.83 -3.88
C HIS A 71 -8.16 -11.08 -4.25
N ALA A 72 -8.03 -9.98 -5.00
CA ALA A 72 -9.19 -9.30 -5.55
C ALA A 72 -9.88 -10.31 -6.49
N LYS A 73 -11.08 -10.75 -6.12
CA LYS A 73 -11.86 -11.67 -6.94
C LYS A 73 -12.27 -10.89 -8.21
N MET A 74 -11.81 -11.38 -9.37
CA MET A 74 -12.23 -10.93 -10.70
C MET A 74 -13.76 -10.91 -10.83
#